data_AF-A0A2S5GTR6-F1
#
_entry.id   AF-A0A2S5GTR6-F1
#
_cell.length_a   1.000
_cell.length_b   1.000
_cell.length_c   1.000
_cell.angle_alpha   90.00
_cell.angle_beta   90.00
_cell.angle_gamma   90.00
#
_symmetry.space_group_name_H-M   'P 1'
#
loop_
_entity.id
_entity.type
_entity.pdbx_description
1 polymer ?
#
loop_
_entity_poly.entity_id
_entity_poly.type
_entity_poly.pdbx_seq_one_letter_code
_entity_poly.pdbx_strand_id
1 'polypeptide(L)' 'MIEHLHTLEWSQRQGMFHIQPLSSALEKNQASFACNAKTDYIPVHVGTRAQCEEAANLLRPILKRREGIEA' A
#
# COMPACT_ATOMS: atom_id res chain seq x y z
N MET A 1 9.41 20.95 -9.41
CA MET A 1 8.07 20.40 -9.13
C MET A 1 8.11 19.80 -7.73
N ILE A 2 7.18 20.13 -6.84
CA ILE A 2 7.10 19.45 -5.55
C ILE A 2 6.43 18.10 -5.83
N GLU A 3 7.18 17.01 -5.73
CA GLU A 3 6.60 15.68 -5.92
C GLU A 3 5.74 15.33 -4.71
N HIS A 4 4.47 15.01 -4.96
CA HIS A 4 3.55 14.63 -3.90
C HIS A 4 3.90 13.23 -3.39
N LEU A 5 4.01 13.08 -2.06
CA LEU A 5 4.26 11.79 -1.42
C LEU A 5 3.07 10.86 -1.62
N HIS A 6 3.38 9.60 -1.92
CA HIS A 6 2.47 8.48 -2.06
C HIS A 6 2.87 7.40 -1.06
N THR A 7 1.93 6.51 -0.77
CA THR A 7 2.18 5.27 -0.03
C THR A 7 1.83 4.07 -0.90
N LEU A 8 2.67 3.05 -0.84
CA LEU A 8 2.37 1.70 -1.29
C LEU A 8 1.78 0.94 -0.10
N GLU A 9 0.56 0.47 -0.23
CA GLU A 9 -0.13 -0.33 0.79
C GLU A 9 -0.43 -1.73 0.26
N TRP A 10 -0.36 -2.72 1.12
CA TRP A 10 -0.81 -4.08 0.86
C TRP A 10 -2.19 -4.29 1.49
N SER A 11 -3.19 -4.66 0.68
CA SER A 11 -4.45 -5.18 1.18
C SER A 11 -4.32 -6.68 1.44
N GLN A 12 -4.38 -7.10 2.72
CA GLN A 12 -4.24 -8.52 3.06
C GLN A 12 -5.41 -9.34 2.51
N ARG A 13 -6.62 -8.80 2.63
CA ARG A 13 -7.89 -9.37 2.17
C ARG A 13 -7.94 -9.57 0.66
N GLN A 14 -7.34 -8.64 -0.09
CA GLN A 14 -7.36 -8.69 -1.56
C GLN A 14 -6.07 -9.28 -2.16
N GLY A 15 -5.03 -9.51 -1.35
CA GLY A 15 -3.76 -10.02 -1.85
C GLY A 15 -3.02 -9.08 -2.81
N MET A 16 -3.34 -7.78 -2.82
CA MET A 16 -2.84 -6.85 -3.83
C MET A 16 -2.23 -5.57 -3.25
N PHE A 17 -1.40 -4.92 -4.06
CA PHE A 17 -0.83 -3.62 -3.75
C PHE A 17 -1.71 -2.48 -4.26
N HIS A 18 -1.80 -1.42 -3.47
CA HIS A 18 -2.45 -0.16 -3.83
C HIS A 18 -1.46 0.99 -3.65
N ILE A 19 -1.48 1.94 -4.58
CA ILE A 19 -0.69 3.17 -4.46
C ILE A 19 -1.66 4.34 -4.44
N GLN A 20 -1.57 5.17 -3.41
CA GLN A 20 -2.40 6.38 -3.27
C GLN A 20 -1.58 7.53 -2.65
N PRO A 21 -2.03 8.79 -2.78
CA PRO A 21 -1.39 9.91 -2.09
C PRO A 21 -1.34 9.67 -0.58
N LEU A 22 -0.22 10.03 0.05
CA LEU A 22 0.00 9.80 1.48
C LEU A 22 -1.04 10.53 2.33
N SER A 23 -1.43 11.75 1.95
CA SER A 23 -2.48 12.52 2.64
C SER A 23 -3.82 11.79 2.66
N SER A 24 -4.25 11.24 1.52
CA SER A 24 -5.50 10.48 1.41
C SER A 24 -5.47 9.18 2.23
N ALA A 25 -4.33 8.49 2.29
CA ALA A 25 -4.17 7.31 3.15
C ALA A 25 -4.26 7.67 4.64
N LEU A 26 -3.60 8.75 5.05
CA LEU A 26 -3.63 9.23 6.44
C LEU A 26 -5.03 9.68 6.85
N GLU A 27 -5.76 10.39 5.99
CA GLU A 27 -7.14 10.80 6.26
C GLU A 27 -8.05 9.60 6.54
N LYS A 28 -7.99 8.57 5.68
CA LYS A 28 -8.76 7.32 5.86
C LYS A 28 -8.36 6.59 7.15
N ASN A 29 -7.06 6.46 7.40
CA ASN A 29 -6.55 5.76 8.57
C ASN A 29 -6.88 6.51 9.88
N GLN A 30 -6.83 7.84 9.88
CA GLN A 30 -7.26 8.67 11.01
C GLN A 30 -8.76 8.49 11.29
N ALA A 31 -9.60 8.49 10.26
CA ALA A 31 -11.03 8.22 10.42
C ALA A 31 -11.28 6.81 10.98
N SER A 32 -10.57 5.78 10.48
CA SER A 32 -10.66 4.43 11.04
C SER A 32 -10.22 4.36 12.50
N PHE A 33 -9.11 5.03 12.86
CA PHE A 33 -8.62 5.11 14.23
C PHE A 33 -9.65 5.77 15.16
N ALA A 34 -10.19 6.93 14.77
CA ALA A 34 -11.20 7.65 15.54
C ALA A 34 -12.46 6.81 15.79
N CYS A 35 -12.84 5.96 14.83
CA CYS A 35 -14.01 5.10 14.90
C CYS A 35 -13.73 3.69 15.45
N ASN A 36 -12.49 3.37 15.88
CA ASN A 36 -12.05 2.02 16.24
C ASN A 36 -12.41 0.96 15.16
N ALA A 37 -12.34 1.35 13.89
CA ALA A 37 -12.61 0.50 12.75
C ALA A 37 -11.34 -0.25 12.33
N LYS A 38 -11.50 -1.51 11.91
CA LYS A 38 -10.39 -2.29 11.35
C LYS A 38 -10.03 -1.77 9.95
N THR A 39 -8.73 -1.65 9.66
CA THR A 39 -8.20 -1.43 8.32
C THR A 39 -7.38 -2.63 7.88
N ASP A 40 -7.47 -2.95 6.59
CA ASP A 40 -6.81 -4.09 5.97
C ASP A 40 -5.63 -3.66 5.11
N TYR A 41 -5.33 -2.36 5.09
CA TYR A 41 -4.27 -1.74 4.32
C TYR A 41 -3.04 -1.52 5.19
N ILE A 42 -1.97 -2.28 4.91
CA ILE A 42 -0.69 -2.15 5.60
C ILE A 42 0.26 -1.31 4.73
N PRO A 43 0.73 -0.14 5.20
CA PRO A 43 1.76 0.61 4.50
C PRO A 43 3.07 -0.19 4.41
N VAL A 44 3.65 -0.25 3.21
CA VAL A 44 4.87 -1.00 2.91
C VAL A 44 6.00 -0.07 2.48
N HIS A 45 5.69 1.03 1.78
CA HIS A 45 6.67 2.01 1.32
C HIS A 45 6.04 3.39 1.22
N VAL A 46 6.83 4.45 1.47
CA VAL A 46 6.42 5.85 1.27
C VAL A 46 7.48 6.53 0.41
N GLY A 47 7.05 7.23 -0.64
CA GLY A 47 7.94 7.89 -1.58
C GLY A 47 7.16 8.59 -2.68
N THR A 48 7.82 8.90 -3.78
CA THR A 48 7.14 9.37 -5.00
C THR A 48 6.27 8.26 -5.58
N ARG A 49 5.37 8.61 -6.51
CA ARG A 49 4.54 7.62 -7.21
C ARG A 49 5.41 6.57 -7.91
N ALA A 50 6.51 6.99 -8.54
CA ALA A 50 7.46 6.11 -9.24
C ALA A 50 8.20 5.18 -8.27
N GLN A 51 8.72 5.70 -7.15
CA GLN A 51 9.36 4.87 -6.13
C GLN A 51 8.42 3.79 -5.56
N CYS A 52 7.14 4.13 -5.39
CA CYS A 52 6.13 3.16 -4.98
C CYS A 52 5.89 2.06 -6.03
N GLU A 53 5.98 2.38 -7.32
CA GLU A 53 5.85 1.38 -8.41
C GLU A 53 7.06 0.46 -8.46
N GLU A 54 8.26 1.01 -8.30
CA GLU A 54 9.49 0.22 -8.21
C GLU A 54 9.44 -0.73 -7.02
N ALA A 55 9.04 -0.24 -5.84
CA ALA A 55 8.83 -1.07 -4.65
C ALA A 55 7.78 -2.16 -4.90
N ALA A 56 6.65 -1.84 -5.56
CA ALA A 56 5.64 -2.84 -5.89
C ALA A 56 6.20 -3.92 -6.83
N ASN A 57 6.98 -3.55 -7.86
CA ASN A 57 7.62 -4.49 -8.77
C ASN A 57 8.55 -5.47 -8.04
N LEU A 58 9.37 -4.95 -7.12
CA LEU A 58 10.31 -5.75 -6.32
C LEU A 58 9.60 -6.73 -5.38
N LEU A 59 8.43 -6.35 -4.87
CA LEU A 59 7.69 -7.14 -3.88
C LEU A 59 6.64 -8.09 -4.48
N ARG A 60 6.23 -7.90 -5.74
CA ARG A 60 5.27 -8.78 -6.44
C ARG A 60 5.63 -10.27 -6.40
N PRO A 61 6.89 -10.70 -6.52
CA PRO A 61 7.25 -12.12 -6.37
C PRO A 61 6.93 -12.68 -4.98
N ILE A 62 6.95 -11.86 -3.93
CA ILE A 62 6.58 -12.27 -2.57
C ILE A 62 5.06 -12.43 -2.47
N LEU A 63 4.28 -11.52 -3.07
CA LEU A 63 2.83 -11.64 -3.14
C LEU A 63 2.39 -12.94 -3.85
N LYS A 64 2.95 -13.21 -5.04
CA LYS A 64 2.61 -14.42 -5.81
C LYS A 64 2.86 -15.71 -5.01
N ARG A 65 3.99 -15.78 -4.28
CA ARG A 65 4.30 -16.90 -3.38
C ARG A 65 3.25 -17.06 -2.26
N ARG A 66 2.76 -15.96 -1.69
CA ARG A 66 1.71 -15.99 -0.66
C ARG A 66 0.37 -16.47 -1.21
N GLU A 67 0.07 -16.20 -2.47
CA GLU A 67 -1.16 -16.67 -3.14
C GLU A 67 -1.08 -18.15 -3.53
N GLY A 68 0.04 -18.84 -3.28
CA GLY A 68 0.26 -20.21 -3.76
C GLY A 68 0.44 -20.29 -5.28
N ILE A 69 0.66 -19.16 -5.94
CA ILE A 69 0.97 -19.05 -7.35
C ILE A 69 2.49 -19.15 -7.47
N GLU A 70 3.03 -20.34 -7.28
CA GLU A 70 4.43 -20.62 -7.64
C GLU A 70 4.49 -21.25 -9.04
N ALA A 71 5.54 -20.86 -9.79
CA ALA A 71 5.88 -21.38 -11.11
C ALA A 71 6.64 -22.70 -11.00
#